data_AF-A0A0D6TM28-F1
#
_entry.id   AF-A0A0D6TM28-F1
#
_cell.length_a   1.000
_cell.length_b   1.000
_cell.length_c   1.000
_cell.angle_alpha   90.00
_cell.angle_beta   90.00
_cell.angle_gamma   90.00
#
_symmetry.space_group_name_H-M   'P 1'
#
loop_
_entity.id
_entity.type
_entity.pdbx_description
1 polymer ?
#
loop_
_entity_poly.entity_id
_entity_poly.type
_entity_poly.pdbx_seq_one_letter_code
_entity_poly.pdbx_strand_id
1 'polypeptide(L)'
;MNEATNVTQTNYLTGGFQYKNNVLQFFPHAEGYVKHEANNYSYVFNYTDHLGNVRVSYSDIDKNGSLGDELQQFCMSQIPPSRDNPPSCVDYFISPILEESHYYPFGLKHSGYNMNNSQPNYAYKFQNKEWQDELSLNLYDFEARNYDPAIVRTLTQDPHAEKYYNWSPYSFIYNNPLLFVDPDGKDPIYGKNFWGKVKLIGDDGQNNGASYLVKGDVKNDVKAATKEGQNYSRVLTEGKNVMNIPTGGVMDDVINSVDNTEVSKKENGGHANKGDTNATRWDEGAAAQEVKDANGNVVGAEASINPFNINGTQSIPADASNVEFWWHTHPKAEVGGVQLGSSNPSEADKSFQGIMQNKGFTGNTFVIGVRSGTVTFYDKNEVLITVSYSDFKKMGGK
;
A
#
# COMPACT_ATOMS: atom_id res chain seq x y z
N MET A 1 38.16 22.49 7.00
CA MET A 1 38.13 21.63 5.80
C MET A 1 36.81 21.88 5.12
N ASN A 2 36.81 22.38 3.89
CA ASN A 2 35.59 22.47 3.10
C ASN A 2 35.28 21.06 2.61
N GLU A 3 34.35 20.37 3.29
CA GLU A 3 33.73 19.20 2.69
C GLU A 3 32.91 19.69 1.50
N ALA A 4 33.47 19.52 0.31
CA ALA A 4 32.70 19.53 -0.91
C ALA A 4 31.75 18.33 -0.84
N THR A 5 30.61 18.50 -0.18
CA THR A 5 29.60 17.46 -0.06
C THR A 5 28.97 17.26 -1.44
N ASN A 6 29.29 16.14 -2.07
CA ASN A 6 28.41 15.56 -3.08
C ASN A 6 27.07 15.28 -2.40
N VAL A 7 26.15 16.24 -2.46
CA VAL A 7 24.80 16.08 -1.93
C VAL A 7 24.11 15.03 -2.78
N THR A 8 23.80 13.90 -2.17
CA THR A 8 22.91 12.91 -2.77
C THR A 8 21.50 13.29 -2.37
N GLN A 9 20.66 13.61 -3.36
CA GLN A 9 19.25 13.91 -3.13
C GLN A 9 18.42 12.65 -3.39
N THR A 10 17.71 12.18 -2.36
CA THR A 10 16.70 11.13 -2.50
C THR A 10 15.32 11.77 -2.43
N ASN A 11 14.53 11.64 -3.50
CA ASN A 11 13.15 12.15 -3.58
C ASN A 11 12.17 10.98 -3.50
N TYR A 12 11.23 11.10 -2.57
CA TYR A 12 10.14 10.15 -2.37
C TYR A 12 8.87 10.75 -2.95
N LEU A 13 8.28 10.12 -3.97
CA LEU A 13 7.02 10.54 -4.57
C LEU A 13 5.87 9.62 -4.17
N THR A 14 4.65 10.13 -4.30
CA THR A 14 3.40 9.40 -4.06
C THR A 14 3.39 8.06 -4.80
N GLY A 15 2.96 6.99 -4.11
CA GLY A 15 2.98 5.63 -4.65
C GLY A 15 4.31 4.88 -4.44
N GLY A 16 5.24 5.43 -3.66
CA GLY A 16 6.48 4.76 -3.26
C GLY A 16 7.60 4.81 -4.30
N PHE A 17 7.49 5.69 -5.30
CA PHE A 17 8.55 5.91 -6.27
C PHE A 17 9.72 6.62 -5.58
N GLN A 18 10.91 6.05 -5.72
CA GLN A 18 12.14 6.62 -5.19
C GLN A 18 13.09 7.04 -6.30
N TYR A 19 13.55 8.28 -6.23
CA TYR A 19 14.53 8.84 -7.14
C TYR A 19 15.79 9.22 -6.39
N LYS A 20 16.95 8.92 -6.96
CA LYS A 20 18.25 9.39 -6.46
C LYS A 20 18.86 10.29 -7.52
N ASN A 21 19.11 11.56 -7.17
CA ASN A 21 19.61 12.59 -8.08
C ASN A 21 18.76 12.70 -9.37
N ASN A 22 17.43 12.74 -9.21
CA ASN A 22 16.43 12.75 -10.30
C ASN A 22 16.41 11.50 -11.22
N VAL A 23 17.12 10.43 -10.85
CA VAL A 23 17.07 9.15 -11.57
C VAL A 23 16.23 8.16 -10.77
N LEU A 24 15.19 7.62 -11.38
CA LEU A 24 14.34 6.58 -10.79
C LEU A 24 15.22 5.40 -10.37
N GLN A 25 15.09 4.97 -9.12
CA GLN A 25 15.75 3.79 -8.59
C GLN A 25 14.81 2.59 -8.64
N PHE A 26 13.65 2.73 -8.01
CA PHE A 26 12.61 1.71 -7.99
C PHE A 26 11.25 2.30 -7.60
N PHE A 27 10.21 1.50 -7.81
CA PHE A 27 8.86 1.73 -7.29
C PHE A 27 8.22 0.41 -6.87
N PRO A 28 7.34 0.39 -5.87
CA PRO A 28 6.77 -0.84 -5.34
C PRO A 28 5.70 -1.45 -6.28
N HIS A 29 5.51 -2.75 -6.16
CA HIS A 29 4.33 -3.49 -6.62
C HIS A 29 3.85 -4.43 -5.52
N ALA A 30 2.75 -5.14 -5.73
CA ALA A 30 2.07 -5.91 -4.68
C ALA A 30 2.94 -6.99 -4.03
N GLU A 31 3.90 -7.55 -4.76
CA GLU A 31 4.75 -8.65 -4.29
C GLU A 31 6.23 -8.24 -4.17
N GLY A 32 6.56 -6.95 -4.26
CA GLY A 32 7.94 -6.48 -4.23
C GLY A 32 8.11 -5.10 -4.85
N TYR A 33 9.05 -4.97 -5.78
CA TYR A 33 9.34 -3.69 -6.44
C TYR A 33 9.83 -3.88 -7.88
N VAL A 34 9.67 -2.85 -8.69
CA VAL A 34 10.28 -2.75 -10.01
C VAL A 34 11.52 -1.91 -9.88
N LYS A 35 12.67 -2.48 -10.23
CA LYS A 35 13.96 -1.79 -10.28
C LYS A 35 14.17 -1.18 -11.66
N HIS A 36 14.72 0.02 -11.69
CA HIS A 36 15.19 0.64 -12.91
C HIS A 36 16.69 0.36 -13.11
N GLU A 37 17.05 -0.24 -14.25
CA GLU A 37 18.43 -0.57 -14.62
C GLU A 37 18.77 0.01 -16.00
N ALA A 38 19.53 1.11 -16.00
CA ALA A 38 19.90 1.87 -17.19
C ALA A 38 18.70 2.34 -18.06
N ASN A 39 18.18 1.46 -18.92
CA ASN A 39 17.05 1.68 -19.83
C ASN A 39 15.97 0.58 -19.72
N ASN A 40 16.06 -0.30 -18.71
CA ASN A 40 15.17 -1.44 -18.54
C ASN A 40 14.53 -1.44 -17.15
N TYR A 41 13.43 -2.18 -17.06
CA TYR A 41 12.74 -2.44 -15.82
C TYR A 41 12.81 -3.93 -15.51
N SER A 42 13.19 -4.23 -14.27
CA SER A 42 13.33 -5.59 -13.76
C SER A 42 12.40 -5.75 -12.56
N TYR A 43 11.53 -6.76 -12.61
CA TYR A 43 10.59 -7.06 -11.53
C TYR A 43 11.29 -7.89 -10.47
N VAL A 44 11.33 -7.36 -9.24
CA VAL A 44 11.85 -8.07 -8.09
C VAL A 44 10.70 -8.43 -7.17
N PHE A 45 10.66 -9.69 -6.74
CA PHE A 45 9.69 -10.23 -5.81
C PHE A 45 10.34 -10.44 -4.45
N ASN A 46 9.60 -10.14 -3.39
CA ASN A 46 10.04 -10.26 -2.02
C ASN A 46 9.25 -11.37 -1.31
N TYR A 47 9.96 -12.38 -0.83
CA TYR A 47 9.43 -13.28 0.18
C TYR A 47 9.60 -12.64 1.57
N THR A 48 8.49 -12.42 2.25
CA THR A 48 8.45 -11.83 3.59
C THR A 48 8.03 -12.86 4.64
N ASP A 49 8.49 -12.68 5.88
CA ASP A 49 7.98 -13.46 7.01
C ASP A 49 6.65 -12.89 7.55
N HIS A 50 6.10 -13.51 8.60
CA HIS A 50 4.80 -13.13 9.18
C HIS A 50 4.76 -11.73 9.80
N LEU A 51 5.92 -11.07 9.93
CA LEU A 51 6.05 -9.71 10.45
C LEU A 51 6.31 -8.69 9.33
N GLY A 52 6.46 -9.15 8.09
CA GLY A 52 6.79 -8.31 6.94
C GLY A 52 8.29 -8.05 6.78
N ASN A 53 9.16 -8.83 7.43
CA ASN A 53 10.60 -8.71 7.19
C ASN A 53 10.92 -9.33 5.82
N VAL A 54 11.60 -8.58 4.95
CA VAL A 54 12.06 -9.11 3.66
C VAL A 54 13.15 -10.16 3.92
N ARG A 55 12.86 -11.42 3.58
CA ARG A 55 13.76 -12.57 3.80
C ARG A 55 14.54 -12.93 2.55
N VAL A 56 13.87 -12.93 1.40
CA VAL A 56 14.48 -13.25 0.10
C VAL A 56 13.94 -12.29 -0.93
N SER A 57 14.82 -11.74 -1.76
CA SER A 57 14.45 -10.98 -2.96
C SER A 57 14.95 -11.73 -4.18
N TYR A 58 14.09 -11.92 -5.18
CA TYR A 58 14.40 -12.71 -6.38
C TYR A 58 13.78 -12.10 -7.64
N SER A 59 14.37 -12.40 -8.81
CA SER A 59 13.90 -11.94 -10.12
C SER A 59 14.12 -13.05 -11.16
N ASP A 60 13.21 -13.12 -12.13
CA ASP A 60 13.45 -13.80 -13.42
C ASP A 60 14.31 -12.86 -14.27
N ILE A 61 15.60 -13.17 -14.38
CA ILE A 61 16.60 -12.28 -14.98
C ILE A 61 16.63 -12.47 -16.50
N ASP A 62 16.45 -13.71 -16.97
CA ASP A 62 16.47 -14.04 -18.39
C ASP A 62 15.10 -13.86 -19.09
N LYS A 63 14.05 -13.62 -18.30
CA LYS A 63 12.66 -13.33 -18.73
C LYS A 63 12.01 -14.49 -19.46
N ASN A 64 12.40 -15.73 -19.16
CA ASN A 64 11.83 -16.93 -19.75
C ASN A 64 10.49 -17.34 -19.11
N GLY A 65 10.08 -16.68 -18.01
CA GLY A 65 8.84 -16.95 -17.27
C GLY A 65 8.95 -18.05 -16.23
N SER A 66 10.16 -18.56 -15.94
CA SER A 66 10.46 -19.60 -14.96
C SER A 66 11.65 -19.18 -14.11
N LEU A 67 11.59 -19.49 -12.80
CA LEU A 67 12.70 -19.23 -11.89
C LEU A 67 13.60 -20.46 -11.77
N GLY A 68 14.89 -20.28 -11.99
CA GLY A 68 15.92 -21.32 -11.82
C GLY A 68 17.06 -21.17 -12.83
N ASP A 69 18.27 -21.65 -12.47
CA ASP A 69 19.49 -21.64 -13.30
C ASP A 69 19.49 -20.53 -14.37
N GLU A 70 19.42 -19.27 -13.91
CA GLU A 70 19.14 -18.13 -14.78
C GLU A 70 20.29 -17.95 -15.76
N LEU A 71 19.98 -17.85 -17.05
CA LEU A 71 21.00 -17.77 -18.09
C LEU A 71 21.33 -16.32 -18.42
N GLN A 72 22.57 -15.92 -18.18
CA GLN A 72 23.11 -14.66 -18.69
C GLN A 72 24.18 -14.92 -19.74
N GLN A 73 23.92 -14.47 -20.97
CA GLN A 73 24.85 -14.63 -22.08
C GLN A 73 25.78 -13.42 -22.16
N PHE A 74 27.09 -13.68 -22.11
CA PHE A 74 28.12 -12.67 -22.33
C PHE A 74 28.84 -12.93 -23.64
N CYS A 75 28.65 -12.05 -24.62
CA CYS A 75 29.34 -12.13 -25.90
C CYS A 75 30.56 -11.21 -25.91
N MET A 76 31.75 -11.80 -26.04
CA MET A 76 32.95 -11.01 -26.26
C MET A 76 32.91 -10.41 -27.66
N SER A 77 32.95 -9.07 -27.75
CA SER A 77 33.12 -8.37 -29.02
C SER A 77 34.47 -8.76 -29.62
N GLN A 78 34.44 -9.54 -30.71
CA GLN A 78 35.59 -9.73 -31.59
C GLN A 78 35.52 -8.66 -32.68
N ILE A 79 36.57 -7.85 -32.84
CA ILE A 79 36.61 -6.76 -33.83
C ILE A 79 37.58 -7.16 -34.97
N PRO A 80 37.15 -7.10 -36.25
CA PRO A 80 35.79 -6.87 -36.73
C PRO A 80 34.97 -8.19 -36.78
N PRO A 81 33.71 -8.17 -36.34
CA PRO A 81 32.83 -9.33 -36.47
C PRO A 81 32.49 -9.55 -37.95
N SER A 82 32.58 -10.80 -38.43
CA SER A 82 32.23 -11.16 -39.81
C SER A 82 31.29 -12.35 -39.83
N ARG A 83 30.60 -12.59 -40.95
CA ARG A 83 29.75 -13.76 -41.15
C ARG A 83 30.52 -15.09 -40.99
N ASP A 84 31.81 -15.07 -41.28
CA ASP A 84 32.71 -16.23 -41.19
C ASP A 84 33.39 -16.35 -39.82
N ASN A 85 33.18 -15.38 -38.91
CA ASN A 85 33.74 -15.38 -37.56
C ASN A 85 32.78 -14.68 -36.56
N PRO A 86 31.73 -15.38 -36.07
CA PRO A 86 30.76 -14.81 -35.14
C PRO A 86 31.38 -14.54 -33.76
N PRO A 87 30.83 -13.59 -32.97
CA PRO A 87 31.29 -13.33 -31.60
C PRO A 87 31.17 -14.59 -30.74
N SER A 88 32.20 -14.85 -29.93
CA SER A 88 32.18 -15.96 -28.97
C SER A 88 31.36 -15.55 -27.76
N CYS A 89 30.21 -16.20 -27.58
CA CYS A 89 29.34 -16.03 -26.42
C CYS A 89 29.60 -17.15 -25.41
N VAL A 90 29.63 -16.79 -24.13
CA VAL A 90 29.69 -17.72 -23.02
C VAL A 90 28.43 -17.51 -22.18
N ASP A 91 27.73 -18.61 -21.92
CA ASP A 91 26.57 -18.61 -21.04
C ASP A 91 27.03 -18.85 -19.60
N TYR A 92 26.56 -18.00 -18.69
CA TYR A 92 26.79 -18.17 -17.26
C TYR A 92 25.46 -18.34 -16.56
N PHE A 93 25.40 -19.35 -15.68
CA PHE A 93 24.28 -19.54 -14.79
C PHE A 93 24.44 -18.64 -13.57
N ILE A 94 23.43 -17.81 -13.32
CA ILE A 94 23.36 -16.94 -12.16
C ILE A 94 22.17 -17.34 -11.28
N SER A 95 22.24 -16.96 -10.01
CA SER A 95 21.13 -17.19 -9.09
C SER A 95 19.98 -16.22 -9.39
N PRO A 96 18.71 -16.68 -9.44
CA PRO A 96 17.55 -15.79 -9.46
C PRO A 96 17.39 -15.06 -8.12
N ILE A 97 17.99 -15.60 -7.04
CA ILE A 97 18.00 -14.97 -5.73
C ILE A 97 19.01 -13.82 -5.76
N LEU A 98 18.47 -12.62 -5.60
CA LEU A 98 19.22 -11.39 -5.62
C LEU A 98 19.80 -11.07 -4.24
N GLU A 99 19.02 -11.27 -3.19
CA GLU A 99 19.42 -11.01 -1.80
C GLU A 99 18.75 -11.99 -0.84
N GLU A 100 19.51 -12.50 0.13
CA GLU A 100 18.97 -13.15 1.32
C GLU A 100 19.26 -12.30 2.55
N SER A 101 18.21 -12.10 3.35
CA SER A 101 18.27 -11.30 4.56
C SER A 101 17.78 -12.12 5.76
N HIS A 102 18.67 -12.24 6.73
CA HIS A 102 18.38 -12.83 8.04
C HIS A 102 18.58 -11.75 9.08
N TYR A 103 17.69 -11.71 10.07
CA TYR A 103 17.72 -10.70 11.13
C TYR A 103 17.80 -11.39 12.48
N TYR A 104 18.57 -10.79 13.38
CA TYR A 104 18.39 -10.99 14.82
C TYR A 104 16.96 -10.58 15.20
N PRO A 105 16.42 -11.05 16.34
CA PRO A 105 15.03 -10.79 16.71
C PRO A 105 14.62 -9.31 16.62
N PHE A 106 15.54 -8.41 16.95
CA PHE A 106 15.33 -6.96 16.98
C PHE A 106 15.73 -6.23 15.69
N GLY A 107 15.86 -6.94 14.58
CA GLY A 107 15.99 -6.34 13.25
C GLY A 107 17.40 -6.05 12.78
N LEU A 108 18.43 -6.31 13.59
CA LEU A 108 19.81 -6.21 13.11
C LEU A 108 20.07 -7.33 12.08
N LYS A 109 20.47 -6.96 10.87
CA LYS A 109 20.73 -7.92 9.80
C LYS A 109 22.01 -8.72 10.09
N HIS A 110 21.97 -10.04 9.85
CA HIS A 110 23.14 -10.90 9.90
C HIS A 110 24.07 -10.62 8.71
N SER A 111 25.36 -10.80 8.90
CA SER A 111 26.37 -10.78 7.84
C SER A 111 26.68 -12.18 7.30
N GLY A 112 27.13 -12.26 6.04
CA GLY A 112 27.71 -13.49 5.47
C GLY A 112 26.77 -14.38 4.66
N TYR A 113 25.56 -13.92 4.37
CA TYR A 113 24.59 -14.61 3.49
C TYR A 113 24.54 -13.92 2.13
N ASN A 114 24.54 -14.70 1.04
CA ASN A 114 24.53 -14.23 -0.36
C ASN A 114 25.46 -13.05 -0.65
N MET A 115 26.78 -13.30 -0.54
CA MET A 115 27.83 -12.28 -0.69
C MET A 115 27.98 -11.69 -2.10
N ASN A 116 27.32 -12.29 -3.11
CA ASN A 116 27.32 -11.82 -4.51
C ASN A 116 26.06 -11.00 -4.81
N ASN A 117 25.70 -10.08 -3.91
CA ASN A 117 24.43 -9.37 -3.94
C ASN A 117 24.38 -8.35 -5.11
N SER A 118 23.43 -8.53 -6.02
CA SER A 118 23.19 -7.64 -7.18
C SER A 118 22.20 -6.50 -6.87
N GLN A 119 21.84 -6.29 -5.60
CA GLN A 119 20.83 -5.30 -5.16
C GLN A 119 21.34 -4.35 -4.07
N PRO A 120 22.36 -3.52 -4.35
CA PRO A 120 22.88 -2.56 -3.37
C PRO A 120 21.88 -1.45 -3.00
N ASN A 121 20.80 -1.25 -3.76
CA ASN A 121 20.00 -0.03 -3.69
C ASN A 121 18.59 -0.18 -3.10
N TYR A 122 18.13 -1.41 -2.77
CA TYR A 122 16.81 -1.55 -2.14
C TYR A 122 16.93 -1.39 -0.62
N ALA A 123 16.42 -0.28 -0.08
CA ALA A 123 16.61 0.10 1.31
C ALA A 123 15.59 -0.51 2.28
N TYR A 124 14.46 -1.05 1.82
CA TYR A 124 13.43 -1.59 2.71
C TYR A 124 13.76 -3.02 3.16
N LYS A 125 13.89 -3.24 4.47
CA LYS A 125 14.40 -4.51 5.04
C LYS A 125 13.51 -5.06 6.16
N PHE A 126 13.78 -4.68 7.41
CA PHE A 126 13.09 -5.16 8.59
C PHE A 126 11.71 -4.49 8.73
N GLN A 127 10.66 -5.28 8.90
CA GLN A 127 9.25 -4.85 8.92
C GLN A 127 8.87 -3.90 7.78
N ASN A 128 9.50 -4.09 6.60
CA ASN A 128 9.38 -3.21 5.44
C ASN A 128 9.68 -1.73 5.74
N LYS A 129 10.55 -1.46 6.71
CA LYS A 129 11.06 -0.12 7.03
C LYS A 129 12.36 0.16 6.30
N GLU A 130 12.53 1.42 5.95
CA GLU A 130 13.69 1.89 5.21
C GLU A 130 14.93 1.86 6.10
N TRP A 131 15.98 1.21 5.60
CA TRP A 131 17.30 1.20 6.18
C TRP A 131 18.08 2.42 5.69
N GLN A 132 18.47 3.27 6.63
CA GLN A 132 19.27 4.47 6.41
C GLN A 132 20.70 4.21 6.88
N ASP A 133 21.59 3.87 5.95
CA ASP A 133 23.02 3.70 6.21
C ASP A 133 23.83 4.98 5.94
N GLU A 134 23.18 6.04 5.45
CA GLU A 134 23.81 7.33 5.23
C GLU A 134 24.41 7.86 6.53
N LEU A 135 25.56 8.54 6.41
CA LEU A 135 26.34 9.03 7.54
C LEU A 135 26.76 7.92 8.52
N SER A 136 26.73 6.64 8.10
CA SER A 136 26.99 5.46 8.94
C SER A 136 26.03 5.34 10.13
N LEU A 137 24.82 5.89 10.00
CA LEU A 137 23.81 5.87 11.07
C LEU A 137 23.28 4.46 11.32
N ASN A 138 23.04 3.68 10.25
CA ASN A 138 22.56 2.29 10.35
C ASN A 138 21.24 2.19 11.12
N LEU A 139 20.25 2.98 10.71
CA LEU A 139 18.95 3.11 11.40
C LEU A 139 17.82 2.64 10.51
N TYR A 140 16.72 2.25 11.13
CA TYR A 140 15.43 2.09 10.45
C TYR A 140 14.56 3.32 10.63
N ASP A 141 13.97 3.80 9.53
CA ASP A 141 12.95 4.84 9.55
C ASP A 141 11.56 4.23 9.82
N PHE A 142 11.07 4.40 11.04
CA PHE A 142 9.70 4.03 11.43
C PHE A 142 8.75 5.24 11.36
N GLU A 143 9.06 6.23 10.53
CA GLU A 143 8.30 7.47 10.33
C GLU A 143 8.38 8.40 11.54
N ALA A 144 7.64 8.12 12.62
CA ALA A 144 7.66 8.99 13.79
C ALA A 144 8.96 8.90 14.61
N ARG A 145 9.72 7.82 14.43
CA ARG A 145 10.95 7.54 15.16
C ARG A 145 11.97 6.84 14.27
N ASN A 146 13.24 7.24 14.40
CA ASN A 146 14.33 6.40 13.93
C ASN A 146 14.65 5.32 14.98
N TYR A 147 14.86 4.09 14.52
CA TYR A 147 15.14 2.93 15.34
C TYR A 147 16.54 2.40 15.08
N ASP A 148 17.33 2.23 16.14
CA ASP A 148 18.65 1.62 16.09
C ASP A 148 18.55 0.14 16.51
N PRO A 149 18.69 -0.81 15.57
CA PRO A 149 18.63 -2.24 15.88
C PRO A 149 19.86 -2.77 16.61
N ALA A 150 21.00 -2.05 16.60
CA ALA A 150 22.22 -2.46 17.29
C ALA A 150 22.11 -2.26 18.81
N ILE A 151 21.41 -1.21 19.24
CA ILE A 151 21.14 -0.94 20.67
C ILE A 151 19.71 -1.26 21.09
N VAL A 152 18.85 -1.64 20.15
CA VAL A 152 17.46 -2.06 20.38
C VAL A 152 16.61 -0.94 20.99
N ARG A 153 16.77 0.29 20.49
CA ARG A 153 16.03 1.47 20.98
C ARG A 153 15.68 2.45 19.88
N THR A 154 14.62 3.22 20.10
CA THR A 154 14.34 4.39 19.28
C THR A 154 15.23 5.55 19.71
N LEU A 155 15.62 6.41 18.77
CA LEU A 155 16.48 7.56 19.06
C LEU A 155 15.72 8.71 19.72
N THR A 156 14.41 8.77 19.48
CA THR A 156 13.50 9.78 20.01
C THR A 156 12.46 9.15 20.93
N GLN A 157 11.94 9.97 21.84
CA GLN A 157 10.83 9.60 22.72
C GLN A 157 9.58 9.32 21.89
N ASP A 158 8.87 8.26 22.24
CA ASP A 158 7.55 7.92 21.70
C ASP A 158 6.57 9.10 21.83
N PRO A 159 5.99 9.60 20.73
CA PRO A 159 4.96 10.63 20.78
C PRO A 159 3.74 10.23 21.61
N HIS A 160 3.50 8.93 21.77
CA HIS A 160 2.43 8.36 22.59
C HIS A 160 2.94 7.75 23.91
N ALA A 161 4.13 8.15 24.38
CA ALA A 161 4.69 7.65 25.64
C ALA A 161 3.71 7.75 26.83
N GLU A 162 2.87 8.79 26.87
CA GLU A 162 1.86 8.97 27.92
C GLU A 162 0.76 7.89 27.92
N LYS A 163 0.58 7.12 26.84
CA LYS A 163 -0.31 5.95 26.86
C LYS A 163 0.32 4.77 27.59
N TYR A 164 1.64 4.74 27.72
CA TYR A 164 2.41 3.57 28.11
C TYR A 164 3.28 3.84 29.34
N TYR A 165 2.67 4.27 30.44
CA TYR A 165 3.38 4.61 31.69
C TYR A 165 4.32 3.52 32.24
N ASN A 166 4.03 2.25 31.93
CA ASN A 166 4.83 1.10 32.37
C ASN A 166 6.01 0.78 31.43
N TRP A 167 6.18 1.51 30.33
CA TRP A 167 7.21 1.29 29.33
C TRP A 167 8.12 2.51 29.21
N SER A 168 9.40 2.25 28.91
CA SER A 168 10.31 3.35 28.58
C SER A 168 9.81 4.06 27.32
N PRO A 169 9.84 5.40 27.27
CA PRO A 169 9.52 6.15 26.06
C PRO A 169 10.45 5.87 24.86
N TYR A 170 11.57 5.17 25.10
CA TYR A 170 12.53 4.76 24.08
C TYR A 170 12.48 3.25 23.77
N SER A 171 11.51 2.54 24.35
CA SER A 171 11.33 1.10 24.17
C SER A 171 10.88 0.81 22.74
N PHE A 172 11.50 -0.17 22.10
CA PHE A 172 11.05 -0.65 20.80
C PHE A 172 10.05 -1.81 20.97
N ILE A 173 8.82 -1.64 20.46
CA ILE A 173 7.76 -2.65 20.35
C ILE A 173 7.56 -3.59 21.55
N TYR A 174 7.39 -2.99 22.73
CA TYR A 174 7.20 -3.69 24.01
C TYR A 174 8.28 -4.76 24.29
N ASN A 175 9.49 -4.57 23.75
CA ASN A 175 10.60 -5.52 23.80
C ASN A 175 10.24 -6.92 23.25
N ASN A 176 9.27 -7.01 22.33
CA ASN A 176 8.85 -8.29 21.76
C ASN A 176 8.62 -8.21 20.24
N PRO A 177 9.71 -8.08 19.46
CA PRO A 177 9.68 -7.92 18.01
C PRO A 177 9.24 -9.17 17.26
N LEU A 178 9.11 -10.31 17.95
CA LEU A 178 8.67 -11.58 17.37
C LEU A 178 7.14 -11.65 17.24
N LEU A 179 6.44 -10.88 18.08
CA LEU A 179 4.99 -10.87 18.17
C LEU A 179 4.37 -9.54 17.74
N PHE A 180 5.10 -8.42 17.85
CA PHE A 180 4.58 -7.09 17.58
C PHE A 180 5.32 -6.41 16.42
N VAL A 181 4.60 -5.50 15.76
CA VAL A 181 5.09 -4.64 14.69
C VAL A 181 4.70 -3.20 15.02
N ASP A 182 5.50 -2.21 14.62
CA ASP A 182 5.17 -0.78 14.80
C ASP A 182 4.91 -0.14 13.42
N PRO A 183 3.66 0.08 13.01
CA PRO A 183 3.35 0.53 11.67
C PRO A 183 3.80 1.96 11.38
N ASP A 184 3.77 2.85 12.37
CA ASP A 184 3.99 4.30 12.20
C ASP A 184 4.98 4.88 13.24
N GLY A 185 5.64 4.01 14.00
CA GLY A 185 6.62 4.39 15.00
C GLY A 185 5.99 4.99 16.25
N LYS A 186 4.75 4.65 16.61
CA LYS A 186 4.05 5.19 17.79
C LYS A 186 3.32 4.13 18.60
N ASP A 187 2.52 3.29 17.94
CA ASP A 187 1.65 2.33 18.61
C ASP A 187 1.92 0.91 18.10
N PRO A 188 2.71 0.09 18.83
CA PRO A 188 2.98 -1.28 18.43
C PRO A 188 1.71 -2.15 18.46
N ILE A 189 1.51 -2.94 17.41
CA ILE A 189 0.37 -3.86 17.25
C ILE A 189 0.84 -5.31 17.12
N TYR A 190 -0.04 -6.27 17.42
CA TYR A 190 0.29 -7.69 17.31
C TYR A 190 0.40 -8.13 15.84
N GLY A 191 1.59 -8.52 15.39
CA GLY A 191 1.95 -8.80 13.99
C GLY A 191 1.15 -9.89 13.30
N LYS A 192 0.63 -10.89 14.04
CA LYS A 192 -0.31 -11.90 13.50
C LYS A 192 -1.59 -11.28 12.90
N ASN A 193 -1.97 -10.09 13.37
CA ASN A 193 -3.15 -9.37 12.91
C ASN A 193 -2.82 -8.30 11.86
N PHE A 194 -1.55 -8.09 11.53
CA PHE A 194 -1.13 -7.02 10.59
C PHE A 194 -1.11 -7.52 9.14
N TRP A 195 -0.56 -8.71 8.90
CA TRP A 195 -0.46 -9.26 7.54
C TRP A 195 -1.34 -10.48 7.27
N GLY A 196 -1.79 -11.18 8.32
CA GLY A 196 -2.31 -12.55 8.16
C GLY A 196 -3.80 -12.73 8.42
N LYS A 197 -4.43 -11.90 9.26
CA LYS A 197 -5.84 -12.04 9.60
C LYS A 197 -6.35 -10.69 10.07
N VAL A 198 -7.17 -10.01 9.26
CA VAL A 198 -8.14 -9.13 9.88
C VAL A 198 -9.00 -10.02 10.77
N LYS A 199 -8.74 -9.96 12.07
CA LYS A 199 -9.54 -10.68 13.05
C LYS A 199 -10.81 -9.87 13.19
N LEU A 200 -11.96 -10.43 12.81
CA LEU A 200 -13.25 -9.90 13.20
C LEU A 200 -13.21 -9.68 14.72
N ILE A 201 -13.22 -8.40 15.12
CA ILE A 201 -12.96 -7.99 16.50
C ILE A 201 -14.17 -8.32 17.40
N GLY A 202 -15.34 -8.42 16.79
CA GLY A 202 -16.58 -8.92 17.32
C GLY A 202 -17.63 -8.91 16.19
N ASP A 203 -18.53 -9.87 16.23
CA ASP A 203 -19.86 -9.82 15.64
C ASP A 203 -20.77 -9.52 16.84
N ASP A 204 -21.70 -8.56 16.74
CA ASP A 204 -22.67 -8.35 17.84
C ASP A 204 -23.64 -9.52 18.00
N GLY A 205 -23.54 -10.52 17.12
CA GLY A 205 -24.41 -11.69 17.08
C GLY A 205 -25.79 -11.35 16.56
N GLN A 206 -25.98 -10.14 16.04
CA GLN A 206 -27.19 -9.70 15.39
C GLN A 206 -26.96 -9.69 13.88
N ASN A 207 -27.93 -10.21 13.12
CA ASN A 207 -27.92 -10.10 11.65
C ASN A 207 -28.29 -8.67 11.20
N ASN A 208 -27.63 -7.65 11.76
CA ASN A 208 -27.81 -6.24 11.38
C ASN A 208 -26.77 -5.77 10.35
N GLY A 209 -25.76 -6.59 10.05
CA GLY A 209 -24.81 -6.33 8.98
C GLY A 209 -23.74 -5.28 9.30
N ALA A 210 -23.35 -5.11 10.56
CA ALA A 210 -22.28 -4.17 10.92
C ALA A 210 -20.91 -4.88 11.03
N SER A 211 -19.96 -4.52 10.16
CA SER A 211 -18.56 -4.98 10.24
C SER A 211 -17.62 -3.79 10.40
N TYR A 212 -16.54 -3.96 11.18
CA TYR A 212 -15.61 -2.86 11.51
C TYR A 212 -14.15 -3.28 11.40
N LEU A 213 -13.33 -2.42 10.81
CA LEU A 213 -11.87 -2.45 10.89
C LEU A 213 -11.43 -1.40 11.91
N VAL A 214 -10.66 -1.82 12.91
CA VAL A 214 -10.36 -0.97 14.08
C VAL A 214 -8.86 -0.91 14.37
N LYS A 215 -8.36 0.28 14.69
CA LYS A 215 -6.98 0.58 15.07
C LYS A 215 -6.87 1.07 16.52
N GLY A 216 -5.79 0.71 17.20
CA GLY A 216 -5.49 1.19 18.55
C GLY A 216 -6.53 0.79 19.60
N ASP A 217 -6.66 1.62 20.63
CA ASP A 217 -7.40 1.30 21.86
C ASP A 217 -8.93 1.34 21.70
N VAL A 218 -9.44 2.03 20.66
CA VAL A 218 -10.88 2.14 20.37
C VAL A 218 -11.55 0.79 20.11
N LYS A 219 -10.73 -0.24 19.83
CA LYS A 219 -11.14 -1.65 19.75
C LYS A 219 -11.99 -2.11 20.92
N ASN A 220 -11.68 -1.69 22.14
CA ASN A 220 -12.42 -2.13 23.33
C ASN A 220 -13.79 -1.48 23.42
N ASP A 221 -13.90 -0.21 23.02
CA ASP A 221 -15.16 0.53 22.98
C ASP A 221 -16.08 -0.01 21.89
N VAL A 222 -15.53 -0.28 20.69
CA VAL A 222 -16.28 -0.92 19.59
C VAL A 222 -16.81 -2.27 20.05
N LYS A 223 -15.97 -3.10 20.70
CA LYS A 223 -16.41 -4.39 21.26
C LYS A 223 -17.50 -4.27 22.32
N ALA A 224 -17.45 -3.24 23.16
CA ALA A 224 -18.45 -3.01 24.20
C ALA A 224 -19.79 -2.61 23.59
N ALA A 225 -19.77 -1.65 22.65
CA ALA A 225 -20.98 -1.19 21.96
C ALA A 225 -21.64 -2.32 21.15
N THR A 226 -20.85 -3.09 20.39
CA THR A 226 -21.39 -4.21 19.62
C THR A 226 -21.93 -5.31 20.52
N LYS A 227 -21.31 -5.62 21.66
CA LYS A 227 -21.87 -6.60 22.61
C LYS A 227 -23.27 -6.22 23.13
N GLU A 228 -23.60 -4.94 23.16
CA GLU A 228 -24.91 -4.42 23.57
C GLU A 228 -25.92 -4.32 22.40
N GLY A 229 -25.54 -4.76 21.19
CA GLY A 229 -26.37 -4.65 20.00
C GLY A 229 -26.45 -3.23 19.43
N GLN A 230 -25.53 -2.36 19.82
CA GLN A 230 -25.48 -0.98 19.38
C GLN A 230 -24.45 -0.82 18.27
N ASN A 231 -24.84 -0.13 17.20
CA ASN A 231 -23.89 0.29 16.18
C ASN A 231 -22.91 1.30 16.77
N TYR A 232 -21.62 1.06 16.59
CA TYR A 232 -20.61 2.03 16.98
C TYR A 232 -20.64 3.23 16.01
N SER A 233 -21.10 4.38 16.50
CA SER A 233 -21.19 5.61 15.70
C SER A 233 -20.26 6.66 16.29
N ARG A 234 -19.00 6.67 15.84
CA ARG A 234 -18.08 7.78 16.11
C ARG A 234 -17.82 8.59 14.84
N VAL A 235 -17.57 9.88 15.04
CA VAL A 235 -17.36 10.90 13.99
C VAL A 235 -16.04 10.64 13.28
N LEU A 236 -15.87 11.05 12.01
CA LEU A 236 -14.63 10.95 11.23
C LEU A 236 -13.33 11.37 11.98
N THR A 237 -13.43 12.25 12.99
CA THR A 237 -12.32 12.62 13.88
C THR A 237 -11.80 11.47 14.74
N GLU A 238 -12.68 10.55 15.15
CA GLU A 238 -12.37 9.29 15.82
C GLU A 238 -12.42 8.10 14.83
N GLY A 239 -13.11 8.27 13.69
CA GLY A 239 -13.21 7.38 12.54
C GLY A 239 -11.93 7.23 11.71
N LYS A 240 -10.84 7.90 12.07
CA LYS A 240 -9.48 7.51 11.63
C LYS A 240 -9.04 6.18 12.22
N ASN A 241 -9.69 5.74 13.30
CA ASN A 241 -9.39 4.49 13.97
C ASN A 241 -10.48 3.43 13.81
N VAL A 242 -11.65 3.77 13.23
CA VAL A 242 -12.74 2.83 12.96
C VAL A 242 -13.23 3.02 11.52
N MET A 243 -13.15 1.97 10.71
CA MET A 243 -13.74 1.94 9.37
C MET A 243 -14.88 0.93 9.35
N ASN A 244 -16.08 1.41 9.05
CA ASN A 244 -17.22 0.55 8.77
C ASN A 244 -16.96 -0.18 7.44
N ILE A 245 -17.26 -1.47 7.44
CA ILE A 245 -17.17 -2.35 6.28
C ILE A 245 -18.60 -2.63 5.83
N PRO A 246 -18.95 -2.37 4.56
CA PRO A 246 -20.23 -2.79 4.00
C PRO A 246 -20.46 -4.28 4.18
N THR A 247 -21.70 -4.69 4.39
CA THR A 247 -22.10 -6.11 4.42
C THR A 247 -23.38 -6.30 3.59
N GLY A 248 -23.86 -7.54 3.51
CA GLY A 248 -25.15 -7.83 2.88
C GLY A 248 -25.23 -7.34 1.44
N GLY A 249 -26.39 -6.77 1.06
CA GLY A 249 -26.64 -6.27 -0.28
C GLY A 249 -25.76 -5.07 -0.66
N VAL A 250 -25.40 -4.21 0.30
CA VAL A 250 -24.45 -3.11 0.07
C VAL A 250 -23.08 -3.67 -0.34
N MET A 251 -22.58 -4.73 0.32
CA MET A 251 -21.33 -5.39 -0.09
C MET A 251 -21.47 -6.08 -1.45
N ASP A 252 -22.61 -6.68 -1.75
CA ASP A 252 -22.87 -7.24 -3.09
C ASP A 252 -22.78 -6.15 -4.17
N ASP A 253 -23.34 -4.97 -3.92
CA ASP A 253 -23.25 -3.83 -4.84
C ASP A 253 -21.82 -3.30 -4.98
N VAL A 254 -21.02 -3.33 -3.91
CA VAL A 254 -19.60 -3.00 -3.98
C VAL A 254 -18.84 -4.01 -4.86
N ILE A 255 -19.10 -5.30 -4.68
CA ILE A 255 -18.49 -6.37 -5.50
C ILE A 255 -18.91 -6.21 -6.96
N ASN A 256 -20.19 -5.98 -7.22
CA ASN A 256 -20.70 -5.71 -8.56
C ASN A 256 -20.04 -4.47 -9.19
N SER A 257 -19.57 -3.48 -8.41
CA SER A 257 -18.83 -2.34 -8.97
C SER A 257 -17.48 -2.78 -9.51
N VAL A 258 -16.81 -3.65 -8.77
CA VAL A 258 -15.50 -4.21 -9.16
C VAL A 258 -15.67 -5.05 -10.41
N ASP A 259 -16.66 -5.95 -10.44
CA ASP A 259 -16.94 -6.81 -11.59
C ASP A 259 -17.28 -5.98 -12.85
N ASN A 260 -18.15 -4.98 -12.72
CA ASN A 260 -18.46 -4.06 -13.82
C ASN A 260 -17.23 -3.30 -14.32
N THR A 261 -16.32 -2.93 -13.42
CA THR A 261 -15.08 -2.23 -13.74
C THR A 261 -14.08 -3.13 -14.45
N GLU A 262 -14.00 -4.40 -14.03
CA GLU A 262 -13.18 -5.41 -14.69
C GLU A 262 -13.63 -5.63 -16.14
N VAL A 263 -14.94 -5.62 -16.40
CA VAL A 263 -15.51 -5.80 -17.74
C VAL A 263 -15.38 -4.51 -18.58
N SER A 264 -15.86 -3.38 -18.06
CA SER A 264 -15.97 -2.12 -18.80
C SER A 264 -14.63 -1.40 -19.00
N LYS A 265 -13.67 -1.65 -18.11
CA LYS A 265 -12.44 -0.85 -17.96
C LYS A 265 -12.69 0.62 -17.63
N LYS A 266 -13.85 0.94 -17.05
CA LYS A 266 -14.24 2.29 -16.58
C LYS A 266 -14.58 2.27 -15.10
N GLU A 267 -14.45 3.42 -14.46
CA GLU A 267 -14.80 3.55 -13.05
C GLU A 267 -16.29 3.26 -12.83
N ASN A 268 -16.56 2.53 -11.75
CA ASN A 268 -17.89 2.30 -11.22
C ASN A 268 -17.90 2.71 -9.76
N GLY A 269 -19.08 2.90 -9.18
CA GLY A 269 -19.17 3.32 -7.79
C GLY A 269 -20.61 3.41 -7.30
N GLY A 270 -20.74 3.93 -6.10
CA GLY A 270 -22.03 4.12 -5.46
C GLY A 270 -21.91 4.67 -4.06
N HIS A 271 -23.05 4.72 -3.41
CA HIS A 271 -23.17 5.11 -2.01
C HIS A 271 -24.30 4.35 -1.34
N ALA A 272 -24.27 4.29 -0.01
CA ALA A 272 -25.36 3.77 0.80
C ALA A 272 -25.55 4.68 2.01
N ASN A 273 -26.81 4.90 2.36
CA ASN A 273 -27.20 5.59 3.56
C ASN A 273 -27.33 4.60 4.72
N LYS A 274 -27.32 5.13 5.95
CA LYS A 274 -27.52 4.32 7.15
C LYS A 274 -28.85 3.57 7.07
N GLY A 275 -28.78 2.24 7.18
CA GLY A 275 -29.94 1.35 7.15
C GLY A 275 -30.40 0.93 5.75
N ASP A 276 -29.71 1.34 4.68
CA ASP A 276 -29.99 0.84 3.33
C ASP A 276 -29.65 -0.65 3.22
N THR A 277 -30.56 -1.45 2.68
CA THR A 277 -30.32 -2.89 2.43
C THR A 277 -29.38 -3.13 1.24
N ASN A 278 -29.45 -2.25 0.23
CA ASN A 278 -28.66 -2.26 -0.99
C ASN A 278 -28.16 -0.85 -1.25
N ALA A 279 -27.06 -0.73 -1.97
CA ALA A 279 -26.48 0.56 -2.27
C ALA A 279 -27.13 1.20 -3.51
N THR A 280 -27.07 2.52 -3.59
CA THR A 280 -27.38 3.26 -4.82
C THR A 280 -26.13 3.36 -5.67
N ARG A 281 -26.12 2.62 -6.79
CA ARG A 281 -25.06 2.63 -7.81
C ARG A 281 -25.14 3.88 -8.67
N TRP A 282 -23.98 4.46 -8.97
CA TRP A 282 -23.88 5.59 -9.89
C TRP A 282 -23.74 5.11 -11.33
N ASP A 283 -24.01 6.01 -12.27
CA ASP A 283 -23.72 5.78 -13.68
C ASP A 283 -22.23 5.52 -13.88
N GLU A 284 -21.91 4.61 -14.80
CA GLU A 284 -20.54 4.28 -15.17
C GLU A 284 -19.76 5.54 -15.62
N GLY A 285 -18.51 5.61 -15.21
CA GLY A 285 -17.61 6.70 -15.54
C GLY A 285 -17.21 6.76 -17.01
N ALA A 286 -16.41 7.77 -17.34
CA ALA A 286 -15.80 7.89 -18.66
C ALA A 286 -14.69 6.86 -18.86
N ALA A 287 -14.37 6.57 -20.13
CA ALA A 287 -13.18 5.81 -20.46
C ALA A 287 -11.93 6.58 -20.03
N ALA A 288 -10.91 5.87 -19.58
CA ALA A 288 -9.65 6.48 -19.18
C ALA A 288 -9.02 7.29 -20.33
N GLN A 289 -8.45 8.44 -20.01
CA GLN A 289 -7.85 9.36 -20.97
C GLN A 289 -6.42 9.72 -20.58
N GLU A 290 -5.62 10.11 -21.59
CA GLU A 290 -4.28 10.66 -21.36
C GLU A 290 -4.40 12.05 -20.73
N VAL A 291 -3.68 12.27 -19.64
CA VAL A 291 -3.43 13.61 -19.10
C VAL A 291 -2.22 14.16 -19.82
N LYS A 292 -2.38 15.32 -20.47
CA LYS A 292 -1.32 16.00 -21.23
C LYS A 292 -0.90 17.29 -20.57
N ASP A 293 0.40 17.59 -20.62
CA ASP A 293 0.91 18.91 -20.24
C ASP A 293 0.55 19.97 -21.30
N ALA A 294 0.88 21.23 -21.02
CA ALA A 294 0.66 22.35 -21.93
C ALA A 294 1.38 22.21 -23.29
N ASN A 295 2.37 21.32 -23.38
CA ASN A 295 3.14 21.05 -24.59
C ASN A 295 2.60 19.82 -25.36
N GLY A 296 1.55 19.17 -24.87
CA GLY A 296 0.93 18.01 -25.48
C GLY A 296 1.61 16.67 -25.14
N ASN A 297 2.58 16.66 -24.23
CA ASN A 297 3.22 15.41 -23.77
C ASN A 297 2.30 14.69 -22.79
N VAL A 298 2.22 13.37 -22.89
CA VAL A 298 1.49 12.53 -21.92
C VAL A 298 2.25 12.55 -20.60
N VAL A 299 1.60 13.08 -19.55
CA VAL A 299 2.13 13.16 -18.18
C VAL A 299 1.38 12.26 -17.20
N GLY A 300 0.31 11.62 -17.64
CA GLY A 300 -0.45 10.69 -16.83
C GLY A 300 -1.61 10.07 -17.61
N ALA A 301 -2.40 9.28 -16.91
CA ALA A 301 -3.71 8.86 -17.34
C ALA A 301 -4.69 9.05 -16.18
N GLU A 302 -5.94 9.32 -16.49
CA GLU A 302 -7.00 9.44 -15.50
C GLU A 302 -8.24 8.71 -15.99
N ALA A 303 -8.92 8.05 -15.06
CA ALA A 303 -10.30 7.62 -15.23
C ALA A 303 -11.15 8.46 -14.27
N SER A 304 -12.42 8.67 -14.60
CA SER A 304 -13.26 9.53 -13.81
C SER A 304 -14.70 9.03 -13.77
N ILE A 305 -15.28 9.02 -12.59
CA ILE A 305 -16.71 8.88 -12.34
C ILE A 305 -17.26 10.16 -11.72
N ASN A 306 -18.53 10.47 -12.02
CA ASN A 306 -19.25 11.57 -11.37
C ASN A 306 -19.99 11.03 -10.15
N PRO A 307 -19.59 11.38 -8.91
CA PRO A 307 -20.30 10.93 -7.72
C PRO A 307 -21.75 11.41 -7.72
N PHE A 308 -22.67 10.57 -7.24
CA PHE A 308 -24.11 10.85 -7.15
C PHE A 308 -24.79 11.12 -8.49
N ASN A 309 -24.19 10.70 -9.61
CA ASN A 309 -24.83 10.73 -10.91
C ASN A 309 -25.65 9.46 -11.13
N ILE A 310 -26.96 9.62 -11.35
CA ILE A 310 -27.91 8.51 -11.50
C ILE A 310 -28.83 8.84 -12.68
N ASN A 311 -28.85 7.99 -13.69
CA ASN A 311 -29.65 8.16 -14.91
C ASN A 311 -29.39 9.52 -15.60
N GLY A 312 -28.12 9.93 -15.65
CA GLY A 312 -27.64 11.17 -16.27
C GLY A 312 -27.87 12.43 -15.45
N THR A 313 -28.37 12.32 -14.22
CA THR A 313 -28.59 13.46 -13.33
C THR A 313 -27.73 13.38 -12.08
N GLN A 314 -26.82 14.36 -11.92
CA GLN A 314 -25.98 14.47 -10.72
C GLN A 314 -26.73 15.17 -9.59
N SER A 315 -26.96 14.45 -8.48
CA SER A 315 -27.70 14.94 -7.32
C SER A 315 -26.90 14.78 -6.03
N ILE A 316 -25.86 15.59 -5.85
CA ILE A 316 -25.08 15.61 -4.61
C ILE A 316 -25.97 16.11 -3.46
N PRO A 317 -26.08 15.38 -2.34
CA PRO A 317 -26.99 15.76 -1.26
C PRO A 317 -26.59 17.10 -0.63
N ALA A 318 -27.60 17.86 -0.19
CA ALA A 318 -27.39 19.08 0.57
C ALA A 318 -26.90 18.79 2.00
N ASP A 319 -27.43 17.72 2.60
CA ASP A 319 -27.05 17.15 3.89
C ASP A 319 -26.59 15.70 3.69
N ALA A 320 -25.35 15.42 4.03
CA ALA A 320 -24.69 14.13 3.88
C ALA A 320 -24.59 13.34 5.20
N SER A 321 -25.24 13.80 6.28
CA SER A 321 -25.16 13.19 7.61
C SER A 321 -25.73 11.76 7.69
N ASN A 322 -26.59 11.40 6.73
CA ASN A 322 -27.14 10.05 6.58
C ASN A 322 -26.33 9.13 5.65
N VAL A 323 -25.39 9.67 4.86
CA VAL A 323 -24.54 8.84 4.00
C VAL A 323 -23.56 8.07 4.89
N GLU A 324 -23.58 6.74 4.79
CA GLU A 324 -22.70 5.87 5.58
C GLU A 324 -21.44 5.49 4.82
N PHE A 325 -21.64 5.12 3.55
CA PHE A 325 -20.57 4.71 2.66
C PHE A 325 -20.68 5.44 1.34
N TRP A 326 -19.54 5.77 0.76
CA TRP A 326 -19.44 5.80 -0.68
C TRP A 326 -18.17 5.10 -1.12
N TRP A 327 -18.14 4.72 -2.38
CA TRP A 327 -16.95 4.15 -2.97
C TRP A 327 -16.92 4.35 -4.48
N HIS A 328 -15.73 4.18 -5.03
CA HIS A 328 -15.57 3.94 -6.46
C HIS A 328 -14.40 2.99 -6.70
N THR A 329 -14.32 2.51 -7.93
CA THR A 329 -13.37 1.50 -8.39
C THR A 329 -12.47 2.09 -9.47
N HIS A 330 -11.16 1.85 -9.36
CA HIS A 330 -10.20 2.25 -10.38
C HIS A 330 -9.97 1.09 -11.35
N PRO A 331 -10.17 1.28 -12.67
CA PRO A 331 -10.06 0.22 -13.65
C PRO A 331 -8.62 -0.19 -13.92
N LYS A 332 -8.42 -1.49 -14.15
CA LYS A 332 -7.20 -2.00 -14.78
C LYS A 332 -7.22 -1.64 -16.27
N ALA A 333 -6.73 -0.44 -16.58
CA ALA A 333 -6.62 0.11 -17.93
C ALA A 333 -5.19 0.59 -18.20
N GLU A 334 -4.80 0.65 -19.47
CA GLU A 334 -3.54 1.23 -19.91
C GLU A 334 -3.84 2.25 -21.01
N VAL A 335 -3.42 3.50 -20.81
CA VAL A 335 -3.63 4.59 -21.75
C VAL A 335 -2.35 5.40 -21.84
N GLY A 336 -1.85 5.63 -23.06
CA GLY A 336 -0.59 6.35 -23.26
C GLY A 336 0.63 5.71 -22.57
N GLY A 337 0.62 4.39 -22.35
CA GLY A 337 1.66 3.67 -21.60
C GLY A 337 1.58 3.79 -20.08
N VAL A 338 0.56 4.48 -19.55
CA VAL A 338 0.31 4.62 -18.11
C VAL A 338 -0.74 3.62 -17.67
N GLN A 339 -0.40 2.80 -16.68
CA GLN A 339 -1.31 1.80 -16.12
C GLN A 339 -2.09 2.35 -14.93
N LEU A 340 -3.42 2.19 -14.98
CA LEU A 340 -4.37 2.55 -13.94
C LEU A 340 -4.79 1.34 -13.10
N GLY A 341 -5.57 1.61 -12.04
CA GLY A 341 -6.22 0.57 -11.24
C GLY A 341 -5.55 0.25 -9.91
N SER A 342 -4.64 1.11 -9.43
CA SER A 342 -4.28 1.10 -7.99
C SER A 342 -5.43 1.67 -7.15
N SER A 343 -5.48 1.39 -5.85
CA SER A 343 -6.49 1.96 -4.94
C SER A 343 -6.08 3.30 -4.33
N ASN A 344 -5.13 4.02 -4.93
CA ASN A 344 -4.63 5.28 -4.37
C ASN A 344 -5.62 6.40 -4.67
N PRO A 345 -6.23 7.06 -3.66
CA PRO A 345 -7.14 8.16 -3.91
C PRO A 345 -6.39 9.36 -4.50
N SER A 346 -6.97 9.96 -5.53
CA SER A 346 -6.51 11.19 -6.15
C SER A 346 -6.79 12.41 -5.26
N GLU A 347 -6.21 13.56 -5.62
CA GLU A 347 -6.55 14.82 -4.94
C GLU A 347 -8.01 15.24 -5.18
N ALA A 348 -8.60 14.85 -6.33
CA ALA A 348 -10.02 15.07 -6.59
C ALA A 348 -10.90 14.26 -5.60
N ASP A 349 -10.51 13.02 -5.31
CA ASP A 349 -11.20 12.16 -4.35
C ASP A 349 -11.20 12.76 -2.94
N LYS A 350 -10.03 13.19 -2.48
CA LYS A 350 -9.86 13.83 -1.17
C LYS A 350 -10.62 15.16 -1.09
N SER A 351 -10.57 15.96 -2.16
CA SER A 351 -11.30 17.22 -2.26
C SER A 351 -12.82 17.01 -2.16
N PHE A 352 -13.34 16.02 -2.89
CA PHE A 352 -14.76 15.68 -2.86
C PHE A 352 -15.20 15.16 -1.48
N GLN A 353 -14.37 14.35 -0.82
CA GLN A 353 -14.57 13.95 0.56
C GLN A 353 -14.68 15.16 1.50
N GLY A 354 -13.80 16.16 1.34
CA GLY A 354 -13.86 17.40 2.10
C GLY A 354 -15.15 18.19 1.89
N ILE A 355 -15.65 18.26 0.65
CA ILE A 355 -16.95 18.88 0.32
C ILE A 355 -18.08 18.20 1.11
N MET A 356 -18.04 16.87 1.20
CA MET A 356 -19.13 16.12 1.83
C MET A 356 -19.03 16.09 3.34
N GLN A 357 -17.82 16.14 3.91
CA GLN A 357 -17.62 16.44 5.32
C GLN A 357 -18.25 17.80 5.70
N ASN A 358 -18.06 18.83 4.87
CA ASN A 358 -18.69 20.14 5.10
C ASN A 358 -20.22 20.09 5.02
N LYS A 359 -20.78 19.06 4.38
CA LYS A 359 -22.22 18.75 4.32
C LYS A 359 -22.69 17.80 5.42
N GLY A 360 -21.84 17.48 6.40
CA GLY A 360 -22.19 16.64 7.55
C GLY A 360 -21.85 15.16 7.39
N PHE A 361 -21.17 14.73 6.32
CA PHE A 361 -20.73 13.35 6.16
C PHE A 361 -19.78 12.94 7.29
N THR A 362 -20.12 11.85 7.97
CA THR A 362 -19.28 11.24 9.03
C THR A 362 -18.96 9.77 8.77
N GLY A 363 -19.35 9.24 7.62
CA GLY A 363 -19.14 7.84 7.24
C GLY A 363 -17.73 7.57 6.70
N ASN A 364 -17.53 6.41 6.10
CA ASN A 364 -16.25 6.02 5.50
C ASN A 364 -16.31 6.09 3.97
N THR A 365 -15.23 6.59 3.38
CA THR A 365 -14.98 6.48 1.94
C THR A 365 -13.85 5.51 1.67
N PHE A 366 -13.96 4.77 0.57
CA PHE A 366 -12.87 3.93 0.09
C PHE A 366 -12.81 3.86 -1.43
N VAL A 367 -11.61 3.61 -1.93
CA VAL A 367 -11.33 3.33 -3.35
C VAL A 367 -10.89 1.88 -3.48
N ILE A 368 -11.38 1.20 -4.51
CA ILE A 368 -10.97 -0.18 -4.82
C ILE A 368 -10.16 -0.20 -6.11
N GLY A 369 -8.92 -0.65 -6.02
CA GLY A 369 -8.03 -0.78 -7.16
C GLY A 369 -8.16 -2.15 -7.78
N VAL A 370 -8.75 -2.24 -8.98
CA VAL A 370 -8.93 -3.52 -9.68
C VAL A 370 -7.59 -4.17 -10.07
N ARG A 371 -6.59 -3.36 -10.44
CA ARG A 371 -5.24 -3.87 -10.76
C ARG A 371 -4.48 -4.25 -9.49
N SER A 372 -4.53 -3.42 -8.45
CA SER A 372 -3.78 -3.68 -7.22
C SER A 372 -4.41 -4.75 -6.34
N GLY A 373 -5.70 -5.06 -6.52
CA GLY A 373 -6.41 -6.02 -5.67
C GLY A 373 -6.53 -5.54 -4.23
N THR A 374 -6.62 -4.22 -4.02
CA THR A 374 -6.64 -3.60 -2.68
C THR A 374 -7.77 -2.60 -2.53
N VAL A 375 -8.18 -2.36 -1.28
CA VAL A 375 -9.16 -1.35 -0.88
C VAL A 375 -8.48 -0.36 0.04
N THR A 376 -8.57 0.92 -0.27
CA THR A 376 -7.97 2.00 0.51
C THR A 376 -9.04 2.91 1.07
N PHE A 377 -9.12 2.96 2.39
CA PHE A 377 -9.91 3.94 3.13
C PHE A 377 -9.12 5.23 3.28
N TYR A 378 -9.78 6.36 3.13
CA TYR A 378 -9.13 7.68 3.18
C TYR A 378 -10.05 8.75 3.78
N ASP A 379 -9.48 9.89 4.16
CA ASP A 379 -10.21 11.12 4.39
C ASP A 379 -9.64 12.25 3.52
N LYS A 380 -10.14 13.49 3.65
CA LYS A 380 -9.65 14.63 2.86
C LYS A 380 -8.16 14.95 3.06
N ASN A 381 -7.53 14.47 4.13
CA ASN A 381 -6.16 14.79 4.49
C ASN A 381 -5.21 13.63 4.17
N GLU A 382 -5.63 12.39 4.44
CA GLU A 382 -4.72 11.25 4.44
C GLU A 382 -5.38 9.93 4.03
N VAL A 383 -4.53 8.99 3.63
CA VAL A 383 -4.90 7.58 3.54
C VAL A 383 -4.98 7.04 4.97
N LEU A 384 -6.12 6.45 5.32
CA LEU A 384 -6.35 5.87 6.64
C LEU A 384 -5.76 4.47 6.70
N ILE A 385 -6.12 3.58 5.78
CA ILE A 385 -5.63 2.21 5.73
C ILE A 385 -5.88 1.57 4.37
N THR A 386 -4.97 0.71 3.95
CA THR A 386 -5.12 -0.14 2.78
C THR A 386 -5.17 -1.61 3.21
N VAL A 387 -6.14 -2.35 2.68
CA VAL A 387 -6.30 -3.80 2.91
C VAL A 387 -6.40 -4.54 1.59
N SER A 388 -6.19 -5.86 1.59
CA SER A 388 -6.46 -6.68 0.40
C SER A 388 -7.96 -6.70 0.10
N TYR A 389 -8.33 -6.73 -1.18
CA TYR A 389 -9.74 -6.83 -1.59
C TYR A 389 -10.35 -8.18 -1.19
N SER A 390 -9.55 -9.24 -1.17
CA SER A 390 -10.00 -10.56 -0.72
C SER A 390 -10.36 -10.57 0.76
N ASP A 391 -9.62 -9.88 1.62
CA ASP A 391 -9.97 -9.78 3.04
C ASP A 391 -11.10 -8.79 3.29
N PHE A 392 -11.19 -7.72 2.49
CA PHE A 392 -12.34 -6.81 2.50
C PHE A 392 -13.66 -7.54 2.25
N LYS A 393 -13.71 -8.41 1.23
CA LYS A 393 -14.88 -9.27 0.96
C LYS A 393 -15.23 -10.17 2.15
N LYS A 394 -14.24 -10.87 2.71
CA LYS A 394 -14.44 -11.75 3.88
C LYS A 394 -14.99 -10.97 5.07
N MET A 395 -14.49 -9.76 5.32
CA MET A 395 -14.99 -8.88 6.39
C MET A 395 -16.45 -8.47 6.17
N GLY A 396 -16.88 -8.30 4.92
CA GLY A 396 -18.28 -8.07 4.55
C GLY A 396 -19.15 -9.33 4.48
N GLY A 397 -18.61 -10.50 4.82
CA GLY A 397 -19.32 -11.78 4.80
C GLY A 397 -19.39 -12.47 3.42
N LYS A 398 -18.44 -12.20 2.53
CA LYS A 398 -18.40 -12.71 1.14
C LYS A 398 -17.16 -13.52 0.80
#